data_AF-A0A3C0S8S8-F1
#
_entry.id   AF-A0A3C0S8S8-F1
#
_cell.length_a   1.000
_cell.length_b   1.000
_cell.length_c   1.000
_cell.angle_alpha   90.00
_cell.angle_beta   90.00
_cell.angle_gamma   90.00
#
_symmetry.space_group_name_H-M   'P 1'
#
loop_
_entity.id
_entity.type
_entity.pdbx_description
1 polymer ?
#
loop_
_entity_poly.entity_id
_entity_poly.type
_entity_poly.pdbx_seq_one_letter_code
_entity_poly.pdbx_strand_id
1 'polypeptide(L)' 'GDAVRHTLTDHQIAVPIQSVAVKDHFAETGSGAQLYEKYGLSANHVARNIKEVLAKKKS' A
#
# COMPACT_ATOMS: atom_id res chain seq x y z
N GLY A 1 5.73 5.06 4.58
CA GLY A 1 5.18 5.37 3.25
C GLY A 1 5.71 6.69 2.74
N ASP A 2 5.48 7.76 3.49
CA ASP A 2 5.88 9.13 3.13
C ASP A 2 7.38 9.30 2.84
N ALA A 3 8.26 8.82 3.73
CA ALA A 3 9.71 8.94 3.58
C ALA A 3 10.23 8.44 2.21
N VAL A 4 9.73 7.29 1.74
CA VAL A 4 10.12 6.73 0.43
C VAL A 4 9.65 7.63 -0.71
N ARG A 5 8.44 8.21 -0.61
CA ARG A 5 7.90 9.12 -1.64
C ARG A 5 8.67 10.43 -1.69
N HIS A 6 9.03 10.99 -0.53
CA HIS A 6 9.87 12.17 -0.44
C HIS A 6 11.21 11.91 -1.14
N THR A 7 11.92 10.85 -0.76
CA THR A 7 13.20 10.49 -1.40
C THR A 7 13.09 10.32 -2.92
N LEU A 8 12.06 9.62 -3.43
CA LEU A 8 11.88 9.48 -4.87
C LEU A 8 11.63 10.84 -5.57
N THR A 9 10.87 11.72 -4.93
CA THR A 9 10.57 13.06 -5.45
C THR A 9 11.81 13.95 -5.46
N ASP A 10 12.57 13.96 -4.36
CA ASP A 10 13.81 14.72 -4.21
C ASP A 10 14.86 14.35 -5.27
N HIS A 11 14.88 13.07 -5.68
CA HIS A 11 15.76 12.56 -6.72
C HIS A 11 15.14 12.53 -8.13
N GLN A 12 13.95 13.11 -8.33
CA GLN A 12 13.24 13.16 -9.61
C GLN A 12 12.98 11.77 -10.25
N ILE A 13 12.80 10.74 -9.42
CA ILE A 13 12.56 9.37 -9.87
C ILE A 13 11.06 9.13 -10.01
N ALA A 14 10.57 9.11 -11.25
CA ALA A 14 9.18 8.83 -11.58
C ALA A 14 8.94 7.32 -11.78
N VAL A 15 8.49 6.63 -10.73
CA VAL A 15 8.09 5.22 -10.79
C VAL A 15 6.73 5.00 -10.13
N PRO A 16 5.90 4.06 -10.62
CA PRO A 16 4.64 3.73 -9.97
C PRO A 16 4.86 3.27 -8.51
N ILE A 17 4.23 3.96 -7.56
CA ILE A 17 4.32 3.65 -6.12
C ILE A 17 2.93 3.64 -5.47
N GLN A 18 2.63 2.60 -4.69
CA GLN A 18 1.36 2.43 -3.97
C GLN A 18 1.65 2.14 -2.49
N SER A 19 0.98 2.87 -1.60
CA SER A 19 1.08 2.65 -0.17
C SER A 19 0.06 1.62 0.27
N VAL A 20 0.48 0.64 1.09
CA VAL A 20 -0.41 -0.31 1.78
C VAL A 20 -0.44 0.08 3.25
N ALA A 21 -1.53 0.68 3.69
CA ALA A 21 -1.68 1.20 5.05
C ALA A 21 -3.16 1.22 5.44
N VAL A 22 -3.43 1.26 6.75
CA VAL A 22 -4.77 1.52 7.25
C VAL A 22 -5.20 2.90 6.75
N LYS A 23 -6.41 3.00 6.20
CA LYS A 23 -7.01 4.29 5.85
C LYS A 23 -7.27 5.08 7.13
N ASP A 24 -7.42 6.39 7.03
CA ASP A 24 -7.67 7.24 8.21
C ASP A 24 -9.06 6.96 8.83
N HIS A 25 -9.11 5.91 9.65
CA HIS A 25 -10.28 5.34 10.28
C HIS A 25 -9.86 4.83 11.66
N PHE A 26 -10.73 4.99 12.65
CA PHE A 26 -10.50 4.42 13.97
C PHE A 26 -10.45 2.89 13.91
N ALA A 27 -9.53 2.31 14.70
CA ALA A 27 -9.39 0.87 14.80
C ALA A 27 -10.60 0.29 15.53
N GLU A 28 -11.24 -0.69 14.91
CA GLU A 28 -12.29 -1.48 15.54
C GLU A 28 -11.68 -2.69 16.27
N THR A 29 -12.34 -3.16 17.31
CA THR A 29 -11.91 -4.36 18.05
C THR A 29 -12.21 -5.63 17.28
N GLY A 30 -11.20 -6.47 17.11
CA GLY A 30 -11.29 -7.78 16.48
C GLY A 30 -9.96 -8.53 16.60
N SER A 31 -9.88 -9.76 16.10
CA SER A 31 -8.60 -10.48 16.04
C SER A 31 -7.68 -9.87 14.98
N GLY A 32 -6.36 -9.93 15.18
CA GLY A 32 -5.39 -9.33 14.25
C GLY A 32 -5.56 -9.76 12.79
N ALA A 33 -5.88 -11.03 12.55
CA ALA A 33 -6.14 -11.56 11.20
C ALA A 33 -7.37 -10.92 10.54
N GLN A 34 -8.46 -10.75 11.29
CA GLN A 34 -9.67 -10.09 10.79
C GLN A 34 -9.42 -8.61 10.48
N LEU A 35 -8.62 -7.94 11.32
CA LEU A 35 -8.26 -6.54 11.11
C LEU A 35 -7.37 -6.40 9.87
N TYR A 36 -6.41 -7.28 9.64
CA TYR A 36 -5.59 -7.26 8.43
C TYR A 36 -6.42 -7.48 7.17
N GLU A 37 -7.39 -8.39 7.19
CA GLU A 37 -8.29 -8.57 6.04
C GLU A 37 -9.16 -7.33 5.84
N LYS A 38 -9.79 -6.82 6.90
CA LYS A 38 -10.69 -5.66 6.86
C LYS A 38 -10.01 -4.37 6.37
N TYR A 39 -8.79 -4.12 6.83
CA TYR A 39 -8.05 -2.91 6.48
C TYR A 39 -7.17 -3.08 5.24
N GLY A 40 -7.27 -4.21 4.52
CA GLY A 40 -6.57 -4.42 3.26
C GLY A 40 -5.05 -4.61 3.42
N LEU A 41 -4.62 -5.13 4.57
CA LEU A 41 -3.23 -5.37 4.94
C LEU A 41 -2.83 -6.85 4.87
N SER A 42 -3.78 -7.74 4.58
CA SER A 42 -3.48 -9.17 4.44
C SER A 42 -2.62 -9.48 3.21
N ALA A 43 -1.98 -10.64 3.19
CA ALA A 43 -1.10 -11.05 2.10
C ALA A 43 -1.79 -11.03 0.72
N ASN A 44 -3.09 -11.38 0.67
CA ASN A 44 -3.88 -11.34 -0.57
C ASN A 44 -4.02 -9.91 -1.11
N HIS A 45 -4.23 -8.94 -0.21
CA HIS A 45 -4.31 -7.53 -0.58
C HIS A 45 -2.96 -7.00 -1.06
N VAL A 46 -1.87 -7.34 -0.37
CA VAL A 46 -0.50 -6.97 -0.79
C VAL A 46 -0.19 -7.53 -2.17
N ALA A 47 -0.48 -8.82 -2.42
CA ALA A 47 -0.24 -9.44 -3.72
C ALA A 47 -1.06 -8.79 -4.85
N ARG A 48 -2.31 -8.41 -4.58
CA ARG A 48 -3.15 -7.66 -5.53
C ARG A 48 -2.55 -6.29 -5.84
N ASN A 49 -2.19 -5.52 -4.81
CA ASN A 49 -1.58 -4.20 -4.96
C ASN A 49 -0.28 -4.26 -5.78
N ILE A 50 0.56 -5.28 -5.57
CA ILE A 50 1.78 -5.49 -6.36
C ILE A 50 1.44 -5.67 -7.84
N LYS A 51 0.46 -6.52 -8.18
CA LYS A 51 0.03 -6.76 -9.56
C LYS A 51 -0.47 -5.47 -10.22
N GLU A 52 -1.25 -4.67 -9.51
CA GLU A 52 -1.75 -3.37 -10.00
C GLU A 52 -0.62 -2.37 -10.26
N VAL A 53 0.36 -2.26 -9.36
CA VAL A 53 1.53 -1.38 -9.54
C VAL A 53 2.37 -1.81 -10.74
N LEU A 54 2.60 -3.12 -10.90
CA LEU A 54 3.36 -3.65 -12.03
C LEU A 54 2.66 -3.43 -13.38
N ALA A 55 1.32 -3.47 -13.41
CA ALA A 55 0.56 -3.15 -14.61
C ALA A 55 0.77 -1.70 -15.06
N LYS A 56 0.87 -0.75 -14.12
CA LYS A 56 1.11 0.68 -14.39
C LYS A 56 2.52 0.98 -14.93
N LYS A 57 3.48 0.06 -14.76
CA LYS A 57 4.86 0.23 -15.25
C LYS A 57 4.99 -0.04 -16.76
N LYS A 58 4.01 -0.73 -17.37
CA LYS A 58 4.07 -1.18 -18.78
C LYS A 58 3.34 -0.25 -19.77
N SER A 59 2.71 0.82 -19.29
CA SER A 59 2.03 1.83 -20.13
C SER A 59 2.90 3.06 -20.34
#